data_AF-A0AAN8SZF8-F1
#
_entry.id   AF-A0AAN8SZF8-F1
#
_cell.length_a   1.000
_cell.length_b   1.000
_cell.length_c   1.000
_cell.angle_alpha   90.00
_cell.angle_beta   90.00
_cell.angle_gamma   90.00
#
_symmetry.space_group_name_H-M   'P 1'
#
loop_
_entity.id
_entity.type
_entity.pdbx_description
1 polymer ?
#
loop_
_entity_poly.entity_id
_entity_poly.type
_entity_poly.pdbx_seq_one_letter_code
_entity_poly.pdbx_strand_id
1 'polypeptide(L)'
;MCMKKNKLWVKWIHTYYGNRDLLLDIPNQATWIIQRILKATKSFSQVVYGAKDILTMPNFLIQQIYLMLREQFQKVSWRKLLCINGGLPRWTFIVRLAALGRLNTRDRIVQCGVTTNSIYSLCEKEPECLNYLFFV
;
A
#
# COMPACT_ATOMS: atom_id res chain seq x y z
N MET A 1 0.38 -14.71 -22.58
CA MET A 1 0.81 -14.89 -21.18
C MET A 1 1.63 -16.17 -21.06
N CYS A 2 2.77 -16.10 -20.36
CA CYS A 2 3.74 -17.16 -20.03
C CYS A 2 4.37 -17.96 -21.20
N MET A 3 5.60 -17.59 -21.57
CA MET A 3 6.41 -18.27 -22.60
C MET A 3 7.11 -19.56 -22.12
N LYS A 4 7.07 -19.90 -20.83
CA LYS A 4 7.74 -21.10 -20.30
C LYS A 4 6.82 -22.32 -20.38
N LYS A 5 6.70 -22.89 -21.58
CA LYS A 5 5.83 -24.03 -21.94
C LYS A 5 6.21 -25.38 -21.30
N ASN A 6 7.25 -25.44 -20.46
CA ASN A 6 7.79 -26.72 -19.99
C ASN A 6 7.08 -27.29 -18.75
N LYS A 7 6.06 -26.60 -18.21
CA LYS A 7 5.31 -27.07 -17.04
C LYS A 7 3.87 -27.41 -17.41
N LEU A 8 3.48 -28.66 -17.12
CA LEU A 8 2.16 -29.21 -17.46
C LEU A 8 1.01 -28.39 -16.87
N TRP A 9 1.15 -27.94 -15.62
CA TRP A 9 0.13 -27.14 -14.94
C TRP A 9 -0.09 -25.77 -15.60
N VAL A 10 0.95 -25.17 -16.19
CA VAL A 10 0.84 -23.90 -16.94
C VAL A 10 0.05 -24.13 -18.22
N LYS A 11 0.34 -25.22 -18.95
CA LYS A 11 -0.46 -25.61 -20.13
C LYS A 11 -1.92 -25.87 -19.76
N TRP A 12 -2.16 -26.61 -18.68
CA TRP A 12 -3.51 -26.93 -18.20
C TRP A 12 -4.32 -25.67 -17.87
N ILE A 13 -3.72 -24.69 -17.18
CA ILE A 13 -4.37 -23.41 -16.91
C ILE A 13 -4.68 -22.67 -18.21
N HIS A 14 -3.73 -22.61 -19.16
CA HIS A 14 -3.97 -21.95 -20.44
C HIS A 14 -5.06 -22.63 -21.27
N THR A 15 -5.14 -23.95 -21.28
CA THR A 15 -6.19 -24.67 -22.03
C THR A 15 -7.57 -24.51 -21.40
N TYR A 16 -7.64 -24.52 -20.06
CA TYR A 16 -8.93 -24.50 -19.36
C TYR A 16 -9.48 -23.09 -19.19
N TYR A 17 -8.61 -22.12 -18.91
CA TYR A 17 -8.99 -20.73 -18.64
C TYR A 17 -8.62 -19.78 -19.78
N GLY A 18 -7.59 -20.07 -20.57
CA GLY A 18 -7.02 -19.12 -21.55
C GLY A 18 -7.90 -18.82 -22.77
N ASN A 19 -9.01 -19.53 -22.97
CA ASN A 19 -9.97 -19.28 -24.06
C ASN A 19 -11.23 -18.51 -23.59
N ARG A 20 -11.33 -18.17 -22.29
CA ARG A 20 -12.40 -17.31 -21.76
C ARG A 20 -11.89 -15.87 -21.67
N ASP A 21 -12.80 -14.91 -21.80
CA ASP A 21 -12.56 -13.54 -21.36
C ASP A 21 -12.53 -13.51 -19.81
N LEU A 22 -11.42 -13.99 -19.25
CA LEU A 22 -11.17 -14.08 -17.80
C LEU A 22 -11.16 -12.72 -17.10
N LEU A 23 -11.22 -11.63 -17.87
CA LEU A 23 -11.34 -10.26 -17.39
C LEU A 23 -12.76 -9.94 -16.90
N LEU A 24 -13.78 -10.62 -17.45
CA LEU A 24 -15.18 -10.34 -17.16
C LEU A 24 -15.67 -11.14 -15.94
N ASP A 25 -15.47 -12.47 -15.90
CA ASP A 25 -15.97 -13.32 -14.80
C ASP A 25 -14.94 -14.34 -14.29
N ILE A 26 -14.59 -14.23 -13.01
CA ILE A 26 -13.71 -15.17 -12.31
C ILE A 26 -14.54 -16.39 -11.88
N PRO A 27 -14.23 -17.60 -12.37
CA PRO A 27 -15.04 -18.78 -12.07
C PRO A 27 -14.90 -19.20 -10.60
N ASN A 28 -16.04 -19.35 -9.92
CA ASN A 28 -16.10 -19.84 -8.53
C ASN A 28 -15.58 -21.29 -8.38
N GLN A 29 -15.58 -22.05 -9.47
CA GLN A 29 -15.07 -23.42 -9.54
C GLN A 29 -13.52 -23.50 -9.55
N ALA A 30 -12.83 -22.37 -9.77
CA ALA A 30 -11.37 -22.34 -9.74
C ALA A 30 -10.85 -22.45 -8.30
N THR A 31 -9.67 -23.06 -8.14
CA THR A 31 -8.98 -23.08 -6.84
C THR A 31 -8.62 -21.66 -6.39
N TRP A 32 -8.53 -21.44 -5.08
CA TRP A 32 -8.23 -20.13 -4.50
C TRP A 32 -6.96 -19.47 -5.09
N ILE A 33 -5.94 -20.26 -5.38
CA ILE A 33 -4.69 -19.78 -6.01
C ILE A 33 -4.97 -19.24 -7.41
N ILE A 34 -5.74 -19.97 -8.22
CA ILE A 34 -6.11 -19.54 -9.58
C ILE A 34 -6.97 -18.29 -9.51
N GLN A 35 -7.96 -18.24 -8.61
CA GLN A 35 -8.77 -17.04 -8.39
C GLN A 35 -7.91 -15.83 -8.05
N ARG A 36 -6.89 -15.99 -7.20
CA ARG A 36 -5.94 -14.90 -6.89
C ARG A 36 -5.12 -14.46 -8.10
N ILE A 37 -4.63 -15.40 -8.91
CA ILE A 37 -3.90 -15.09 -10.15
C ILE A 37 -4.79 -14.31 -11.11
N LEU A 38 -6.04 -14.76 -11.31
CA LEU A 38 -7.00 -14.10 -12.19
C LEU A 38 -7.38 -12.69 -11.71
N LYS A 39 -7.63 -12.54 -10.40
CA LYS A 39 -7.86 -11.22 -9.78
C LYS A 39 -6.68 -10.27 -10.01
N ALA A 40 -5.46 -10.75 -9.79
CA ALA A 40 -4.26 -9.96 -10.02
C ALA A 40 -4.17 -9.55 -11.50
N THR A 41 -4.36 -10.47 -12.44
CA THR A 41 -4.30 -10.15 -13.88
C THR A 41 -5.31 -9.08 -14.31
N LYS A 42 -6.50 -9.05 -13.70
CA LYS A 42 -7.50 -8.01 -13.93
C LYS A 42 -6.99 -6.64 -13.46
N SER A 43 -6.50 -6.53 -12.22
CA SER A 43 -5.90 -5.29 -11.71
C SER A 43 -4.70 -4.84 -12.55
N PHE A 44 -3.87 -5.77 -13.01
CA PHE A 44 -2.74 -5.46 -13.91
C PHE A 44 -3.21 -4.90 -15.26
N SER A 45 -4.24 -5.49 -15.88
CA SER A 45 -4.78 -5.04 -17.17
C SER A 45 -5.43 -3.65 -17.14
N GLN A 46 -5.90 -3.22 -15.97
CA GLN A 46 -6.51 -1.90 -15.77
C GLN A 46 -5.48 -0.78 -15.62
N VAL A 47 -4.31 -1.07 -15.04
CA VAL A 47 -3.28 -0.07 -14.72
C VAL A 47 -2.21 0.03 -15.80
N VAL A 48 -1.85 -1.07 -16.44
CA VAL A 48 -0.83 -1.09 -17.49
C VAL A 48 -1.53 -1.14 -18.85
N TYR A 49 -1.28 -0.15 -19.71
CA TYR A 49 -1.65 -0.20 -21.13
C TYR A 49 -1.27 -1.58 -21.66
N GLY A 50 -2.30 -2.35 -22.05
CA GLY A 50 -2.24 -3.66 -22.69
C GLY A 50 -1.19 -4.66 -22.18
N ALA A 51 -1.61 -5.88 -21.80
CA ALA A 51 -0.70 -7.02 -21.62
C ALA A 51 0.26 -7.26 -22.81
N LYS A 52 -0.03 -6.68 -23.99
CA LYS A 52 0.80 -6.67 -25.19
C LYS A 52 2.06 -5.79 -25.07
N ASP A 53 1.99 -4.64 -24.41
CA ASP A 53 3.11 -3.71 -24.27
C ASP A 53 4.18 -4.24 -23.30
N ILE A 54 3.75 -5.03 -22.31
CA ILE A 54 4.65 -5.77 -21.41
C ILE A 54 5.37 -6.91 -22.16
N LEU A 55 4.72 -7.52 -23.15
CA LEU A 55 5.28 -8.65 -23.90
C LEU A 55 6.25 -8.20 -25.01
N THR A 56 6.12 -6.97 -25.49
CA THR A 56 7.03 -6.36 -26.46
C THR A 56 8.24 -5.69 -25.79
N MET A 57 8.23 -5.53 -24.46
CA MET A 57 9.37 -5.00 -23.70
C MET A 57 10.56 -5.97 -23.77
N PRO A 58 11.71 -5.54 -24.32
CA PRO A 58 12.86 -6.42 -24.50
C PRO A 58 13.46 -6.89 -23.17
N ASN A 59 13.35 -6.08 -22.10
CA ASN A 59 13.83 -6.40 -20.77
C ASN A 59 12.70 -6.19 -19.74
N PHE A 60 12.03 -7.27 -19.37
CA PHE A 60 11.02 -7.25 -18.32
C PHE A 60 11.67 -7.04 -16.94
N LEU A 61 11.56 -5.84 -16.38
CA LEU A 61 12.01 -5.54 -15.03
C LEU A 61 10.81 -5.44 -14.08
N ILE A 62 10.77 -6.32 -13.08
CA ILE A 62 9.74 -6.33 -12.03
C ILE A 62 9.64 -4.96 -11.34
N GLN A 63 10.77 -4.26 -11.19
CA GLN A 63 10.82 -2.92 -10.61
C GLN A 63 9.97 -1.91 -11.39
N GLN A 64 9.99 -1.92 -12.72
CA GLN A 64 9.21 -0.99 -13.54
C GLN A 64 7.72 -1.25 -13.38
N ILE A 65 7.31 -2.51 -13.37
CA ILE A 65 5.92 -2.90 -13.16
C ILE A 65 5.45 -2.50 -11.77
N TYR A 66 6.29 -2.70 -10.75
CA TYR A 66 5.97 -2.25 -9.40
C TYR A 66 5.77 -0.73 -9.35
N LEU A 67 6.62 0.05 -10.04
CA LEU A 67 6.47 1.50 -10.13
C LEU A 67 5.21 1.93 -10.89
N MET A 68 4.79 1.19 -11.91
CA MET A 68 3.56 1.46 -12.67
C MET A 68 2.29 1.11 -11.87
N LEU A 69 2.32 -0.01 -11.13
CA LEU A 69 1.22 -0.40 -10.25
C LEU A 69 1.09 0.49 -9.01
N ARG A 70 2.21 1.05 -8.57
CA ARG A 70 2.23 1.90 -7.38
C ARG A 70 1.57 3.22 -7.72
N GLU A 71 0.47 3.52 -7.04
CA GLU A 71 -0.17 4.82 -7.11
C GLU A 71 0.83 5.94 -6.80
N GLN A 72 0.59 7.13 -7.40
CA GLN A 72 1.39 8.32 -7.12
C GLN A 72 1.08 8.83 -5.71
N PHE A 73 1.76 8.27 -4.71
CA PHE A 73 1.71 8.79 -3.35
C PHE A 73 2.51 10.08 -3.24
N GLN A 74 1.92 11.10 -2.63
CA GLN A 74 2.64 12.32 -2.30
C GLN A 74 3.86 11.97 -1.43
N LYS A 75 5.03 12.47 -1.83
CA LYS A 75 6.24 12.35 -1.02
C LYS A 75 6.08 13.25 0.21
N VAL A 76 5.76 12.64 1.34
CA VAL A 76 5.71 13.33 2.64
C VAL A 76 7.11 13.63 3.17
N SER A 77 7.30 14.82 3.73
CA SER A 77 8.59 15.32 4.26
C SER A 77 9.18 14.40 5.33
N TRP A 78 8.32 13.80 6.16
CA TRP A 78 8.70 12.90 7.25
C TRP A 78 9.02 11.46 6.80
N ARG A 79 8.97 11.13 5.50
CA ARG A 79 9.26 9.76 5.02
C ARG A 79 10.65 9.28 5.44
N LYS A 80 11.65 10.16 5.38
CA LYS A 80 13.04 9.83 5.76
C LYS A 80 13.15 9.51 7.25
N LEU A 81 12.36 10.19 8.09
CA LEU A 81 12.30 9.97 9.53
C LEU A 81 11.66 8.63 9.92
N LEU A 82 10.94 7.96 9.02
CA LEU A 82 10.22 6.71 9.31
C LEU A 82 10.73 5.47 8.55
N CYS A 83 11.30 5.65 7.36
CA CYS A 83 11.72 4.54 6.50
C CYS A 83 13.24 4.39 6.38
N ILE A 84 14.04 5.40 6.74
CA ILE A 84 15.51 5.42 6.56
C ILE A 84 16.15 5.95 7.84
N ASN A 85 15.82 5.32 8.95
CA ASN A 85 16.17 5.75 10.28
C ASN A 85 16.76 4.54 11.00
N GLY A 86 18.08 4.59 11.24
CA GLY A 86 18.79 3.64 12.11
C GLY A 86 18.48 3.83 13.60
N GLY A 87 17.44 4.60 13.93
CA GLY A 87 16.97 4.80 15.29
C GLY A 87 16.30 3.54 15.84
N LEU A 88 16.23 3.44 17.18
CA LEU A 88 15.62 2.26 17.80
C LEU A 88 14.15 2.11 17.36
N PRO A 89 13.65 0.88 17.20
CA PRO A 89 12.27 0.60 16.80
C PRO A 89 11.22 1.35 17.64
N ARG A 90 11.50 1.54 18.94
CA ARG A 90 10.63 2.29 19.86
C ARG A 90 10.43 3.75 19.43
N TRP A 91 11.50 4.44 19.03
CA TRP A 91 11.42 5.83 18.57
C TRP A 91 10.71 5.92 17.23
N THR A 92 11.06 5.04 16.30
CA THR A 92 10.40 4.95 14.99
C THR A 92 8.90 4.72 15.12
N PHE A 93 8.48 3.92 16.09
CA PHE A 93 7.06 3.70 16.40
C PHE A 93 6.39 4.98 16.91
N ILE A 94 6.99 5.69 17.86
CA ILE A 94 6.44 6.93 18.41
C ILE A 94 6.36 8.02 17.33
N VAL A 95 7.41 8.21 16.53
CA VAL A 95 7.43 9.19 15.43
C VAL A 95 6.38 8.84 14.37
N ARG A 96 6.15 7.54 14.11
CA ARG A 96 5.08 7.10 13.20
C ARG A 96 3.70 7.43 13.73
N LEU A 97 3.47 7.25 15.03
CA LEU A 97 2.23 7.66 15.67
C LEU A 97 2.06 9.19 15.63
N ALA A 98 3.14 9.94 15.86
CA ALA A 98 3.14 11.39 15.79
C ALA A 98 2.78 11.89 14.40
N ALA A 99 3.48 11.44 13.37
CA ALA A 99 3.27 11.84 11.98
C ALA A 99 1.87 11.50 11.44
N LEU A 100 1.23 10.46 11.99
CA LEU A 100 -0.14 10.06 11.63
C LEU A 100 -1.23 10.70 12.51
N GLY A 101 -0.89 11.56 13.47
CA GLY A 101 -1.87 12.12 14.40
C GLY A 101 -2.47 11.08 15.38
N ARG A 102 -1.78 9.95 15.57
CA ARG A 102 -2.27 8.79 16.33
C ARG A 102 -1.74 8.72 17.75
N LEU A 103 -0.96 9.71 18.20
CA LEU A 103 -0.62 9.85 19.61
C LEU A 103 -1.87 10.21 20.43
N ASN A 104 -1.91 9.72 21.66
CA ASN A 104 -2.96 10.06 22.62
C ASN A 104 -2.56 11.37 23.32
N THR A 105 -2.67 12.49 22.61
CA THR A 105 -2.50 13.84 23.19
C THR A 105 -3.82 14.29 23.82
N ARG A 106 -3.78 15.27 24.75
CA ARG A 106 -5.02 15.83 25.32
C ARG A 106 -5.95 16.38 24.25
N ASP A 107 -5.41 17.04 23.23
CA ASP A 107 -6.22 17.55 22.11
C ASP A 107 -7.11 16.48 21.48
N ARG A 108 -6.61 15.25 21.33
CA ARG A 108 -7.39 14.14 20.78
C ARG A 108 -8.42 13.61 21.79
N ILE A 109 -8.09 13.61 23.08
CA ILE A 109 -9.02 13.23 24.16
C ILE A 109 -10.17 14.26 24.25
N VAL A 110 -9.87 15.54 24.06
CA VAL A 110 -10.85 16.64 23.96
C VAL A 110 -11.73 16.47 22.72
N GLN A 111 -11.14 16.19 21.54
CA GLN A 111 -11.90 15.88 20.31
C GLN A 111 -12.82 14.65 20.47
N CYS A 112 -12.43 13.68 21.29
CA CYS A 112 -13.27 12.53 21.62
C CYS A 112 -14.34 12.83 22.69
N GLY A 113 -14.44 14.06 23.20
CA GLY A 113 -15.48 14.49 24.15
C GLY A 113 -15.28 13.99 25.58
N VAL A 114 -14.10 13.47 25.92
CA VAL A 114 -13.83 12.88 27.25
C VAL A 114 -13.48 13.94 28.30
N THR A 115 -12.88 15.06 27.88
CA THR A 115 -12.47 16.15 28.78
C THR A 115 -12.66 17.51 28.11
N THR A 116 -13.01 18.55 28.89
CA THR A 116 -13.22 19.92 28.40
C THR A 116 -11.97 20.81 28.47
N ASN A 117 -10.92 20.37 29.18
CA ASN A 117 -9.71 21.16 29.39
C ASN A 117 -8.66 20.83 28.33
N SER A 118 -8.46 21.75 27.38
CA SER A 118 -7.44 21.66 26.32
C SER A 118 -6.07 22.21 26.73
N ILE A 119 -5.95 22.75 27.93
CA ILE A 119 -4.76 23.48 28.40
C ILE A 119 -3.61 22.49 28.67
N TYR A 120 -2.43 22.81 28.15
CA TYR A 120 -1.20 22.03 28.37
C TYR A 120 -0.78 22.05 29.83
N SER A 121 -0.72 20.88 30.48
CA SER A 121 -0.49 20.80 31.92
C SER A 121 0.91 21.24 32.37
N LEU A 122 1.86 21.36 31.44
CA LEU A 122 3.24 21.72 31.76
C LEU A 122 3.49 23.24 31.69
N CYS A 123 2.72 23.98 30.88
CA CYS A 123 2.99 25.40 30.61
C CYS A 123 1.77 26.30 30.82
N GLU A 124 0.56 25.74 30.98
CA GLU A 124 -0.72 26.42 31.25
C GLU A 124 -1.11 27.59 30.31
N LYS A 125 -0.35 27.81 29.23
CA LYS A 125 -0.48 28.99 28.37
C LYS A 125 -1.10 28.69 27.01
N GLU A 126 -0.90 27.49 26.48
CA GLU A 126 -1.27 27.11 25.10
C GLU A 126 -1.93 25.72 25.10
N PRO A 127 -2.79 25.42 24.12
CA PRO A 127 -3.39 24.08 23.95
C PRO A 127 -2.37 23.02 23.48
N GLU A 128 -2.58 21.75 23.85
CA GLU A 128 -1.64 20.63 23.59
C GLU A 128 -1.64 20.12 22.14
N CYS A 129 -1.19 20.92 21.18
CA CYS A 129 -1.13 20.47 19.80
C CYS A 129 0.08 19.55 19.54
N LEU A 130 -0.13 18.50 18.73
CA LEU A 130 0.95 17.56 18.35
C LEU A 130 2.12 18.27 17.66
N ASN A 131 1.82 19.31 16.88
CA ASN A 131 2.83 20.18 16.28
C ASN A 131 3.67 20.87 17.36
N TYR A 132 3.04 21.43 18.40
CA TYR A 132 3.74 22.07 19.52
C TYR A 132 4.65 21.09 20.29
N LEU A 133 4.24 19.84 20.41
CA LEU A 133 5.00 18.81 21.14
C LEU A 133 6.22 18.25 20.38
N PHE A 134 6.17 18.19 19.05
CA PHE A 134 7.16 17.42 18.27
C PHE A 134 7.71 18.13 17.03
N PHE A 135 7.08 19.21 16.56
CA PHE A 135 7.34 19.80 15.24
C PHE A 135 7.42 21.34 15.21
N VAL A 136 7.48 21.99 16.37
CA VAL A 136 7.83 23.42 16.53
C VAL A 136 9.33 23.59 16.66
#